data_AF-A0A2T4UIH0-F1
#
_entry.id   AF-A0A2T4UIH0-F1
#
_cell.length_a   1.000
_cell.length_b   1.000
_cell.length_c   1.000
_cell.angle_alpha   90.00
_cell.angle_beta   90.00
_cell.angle_gamma   90.00
#
_symmetry.space_group_name_H-M   'P 1'
#
loop_
_entity.id
_entity.type
_entity.pdbx_description
1 polymer ?
#
loop_
_entity_poly.entity_id
_entity_poly.type
_entity_poly.pdbx_seq_one_letter_code
_entity_poly.pdbx_strand_id
1 'polypeptide(L)'
;MLRAATRVAHHRLERRLGLPGVLRGLDDYRAVLRGMHGFHAPLEEALQAHPGLRAALPDLTARRKLPGLGADLRDLGAPVPARRAPIPDLATTARALGAAYVVEGATLGGAGISRHVRATLPDPAPQAVRFLAPYGGQTGPMWRRFQEALAAHDDDPDETVGAAQETFAALEDWLETEGVLR
;
A
#
# COMPACT_ATOMS: atom_id res chain seq x y z
N MET A 1 12.01 -15.44 -4.06
CA MET A 1 10.94 -15.92 -4.96
C MET A 1 9.90 -14.84 -5.24
N LEU A 2 9.14 -14.36 -4.24
CA LEU A 2 8.11 -13.31 -4.38
C LEU A 2 8.52 -12.10 -5.21
N ARG A 3 9.65 -11.44 -4.89
CA ARG A 3 10.14 -10.29 -5.65
C ARG A 3 10.31 -10.57 -7.14
N ALA A 4 10.78 -11.76 -7.50
CA ALA A 4 10.94 -12.13 -8.90
C ALA A 4 9.60 -12.43 -9.57
N ALA A 5 8.70 -13.12 -8.86
CA ALA A 5 7.37 -13.50 -9.34
C ALA A 5 6.40 -12.32 -9.48
N THR A 6 6.55 -11.27 -8.67
CA THR A 6 5.69 -10.07 -8.72
C THR A 6 6.32 -8.91 -9.50
N ARG A 7 7.57 -9.05 -9.96
CA ARG A 7 8.33 -7.98 -10.64
C ARG A 7 7.59 -7.37 -11.82
N VAL A 8 6.95 -8.20 -12.64
CA VAL A 8 6.21 -7.73 -13.82
C VAL A 8 5.00 -6.90 -13.40
N ALA A 9 4.20 -7.39 -12.45
CA ALA A 9 3.03 -6.69 -11.93
C ALA A 9 3.42 -5.38 -11.23
N HIS A 10 4.45 -5.42 -10.38
CA HIS A 10 5.00 -4.24 -9.71
C HIS A 10 5.42 -3.16 -10.72
N HIS A 11 6.26 -3.50 -11.70
CA HIS A 11 6.73 -2.51 -12.68
C HIS A 11 5.60 -2.03 -13.60
N ARG A 12 4.62 -2.87 -13.90
CA ARG A 12 3.44 -2.45 -14.67
C ARG A 12 2.67 -1.38 -13.89
N LEU A 13 2.30 -1.67 -12.66
CA LEU A 13 1.58 -0.73 -11.80
C LEU A 13 2.38 0.56 -11.57
N GLU A 14 3.67 0.47 -11.30
CA GLU A 14 4.57 1.62 -11.11
C GLU A 14 4.58 2.54 -12.33
N ARG A 15 4.69 1.98 -13.55
CA ARG A 15 4.66 2.77 -14.79
C ARG A 15 3.31 3.46 -15.00
N ARG A 16 2.21 2.76 -14.74
CA ARG A 16 0.85 3.25 -14.93
C ARG A 16 0.43 4.30 -13.90
N LEU A 17 0.93 4.17 -12.67
CA LEU A 17 0.82 5.20 -11.65
C LEU A 17 1.61 6.45 -12.04
N GLY A 18 2.80 6.29 -12.61
CA GLY A 18 3.66 7.39 -13.07
C GLY A 18 4.10 8.34 -11.95
N LEU A 19 4.05 7.90 -10.69
CA LEU A 19 4.48 8.71 -9.55
C LEU A 19 6.00 8.87 -9.51
N PRO A 20 6.51 10.05 -9.12
CA PRO A 20 5.76 11.26 -8.77
C PRO A 20 5.39 12.16 -9.96
N GLY A 21 5.82 11.86 -11.19
CA GLY A 21 5.68 12.75 -12.35
C GLY A 21 4.24 13.11 -12.75
N VAL A 22 3.26 12.33 -12.29
CA VAL A 22 1.83 12.64 -12.49
C VAL A 22 1.28 13.74 -11.57
N LEU A 23 1.98 14.08 -10.48
CA LEU A 23 1.54 15.02 -9.46
C LEU A 23 1.85 16.47 -9.89
N ARG A 24 0.90 17.13 -10.56
CA ARG A 24 1.05 18.53 -11.01
C ARG A 24 0.34 19.54 -10.12
N GLY A 25 -0.45 19.08 -9.15
CA GLY A 25 -1.13 19.92 -8.18
C GLY A 25 -1.82 19.13 -7.08
N LEU A 26 -2.54 19.84 -6.22
CA LEU A 26 -3.26 19.24 -5.09
C LEU A 26 -4.34 18.25 -5.55
N ASP A 27 -4.99 18.49 -6.68
CA ASP A 27 -6.08 17.62 -7.15
C ASP A 27 -5.57 16.27 -7.64
N ASP A 28 -4.42 16.23 -8.35
CA ASP A 28 -3.75 14.97 -8.69
C ASP A 28 -3.40 14.20 -7.41
N TYR A 29 -2.87 14.90 -6.40
CA TYR A 29 -2.45 14.25 -5.16
C TYR A 29 -3.64 13.71 -4.36
N ARG A 30 -4.72 14.49 -4.24
CA ARG A 30 -5.98 14.06 -3.63
C ARG A 30 -6.58 12.85 -4.35
N ALA A 31 -6.56 12.83 -5.69
CA ALA A 31 -7.06 11.70 -6.47
C ALA A 31 -6.27 10.42 -6.16
N VAL A 32 -4.94 10.50 -6.13
CA VAL A 32 -4.07 9.37 -5.75
C VAL A 32 -4.37 8.88 -4.33
N LEU A 33 -4.41 9.78 -3.34
CA LEU A 33 -4.66 9.38 -1.95
C LEU A 33 -6.07 8.79 -1.76
N ARG A 34 -7.09 9.30 -2.47
CA ARG A 34 -8.44 8.73 -2.44
C ARG A 34 -8.47 7.33 -3.04
N GLY A 35 -7.84 7.12 -4.20
CA GLY A 35 -7.71 5.80 -4.80
C GLY A 35 -7.02 4.81 -3.86
N MET A 36 -5.87 5.20 -3.29
CA MET A 36 -5.16 4.40 -2.30
C MET A 36 -6.01 4.11 -1.06
N HIS A 37 -6.82 5.07 -0.61
CA HIS A 37 -7.68 4.88 0.56
C HIS A 37 -8.76 3.85 0.30
N GLY A 38 -9.41 3.92 -0.86
CA GLY A 38 -10.46 2.96 -1.25
C GLY A 38 -9.96 1.52 -1.28
N PHE A 39 -8.68 1.29 -1.60
CA PHE A 39 -8.06 -0.04 -1.58
C PHE A 39 -7.55 -0.45 -0.20
N HIS A 40 -6.80 0.43 0.47
CA HIS A 40 -6.22 0.13 1.79
C HIS A 40 -7.28 -0.11 2.86
N ALA A 41 -8.45 0.56 2.79
CA ALA A 41 -9.49 0.44 3.80
C ALA A 41 -9.99 -1.01 4.00
N PRO A 42 -10.56 -1.68 2.98
CA PRO A 42 -10.98 -3.07 3.13
C PRO A 42 -9.80 -4.03 3.34
N LEU A 43 -8.67 -3.79 2.69
CA LEU A 43 -7.52 -4.70 2.79
C LEU A 43 -6.91 -4.71 4.19
N GLU A 44 -6.63 -3.54 4.77
CA GLU A 44 -6.07 -3.46 6.12
C GLU A 44 -7.07 -3.97 7.16
N GLU A 45 -8.37 -3.73 6.99
CA GLU A 45 -9.40 -4.29 7.88
C GLU A 45 -9.34 -5.82 7.91
N ALA A 46 -9.29 -6.47 6.73
CA ALA A 46 -9.20 -7.92 6.63
C ALA A 46 -7.86 -8.47 7.19
N LEU A 47 -6.73 -7.82 6.88
CA LEU A 47 -5.42 -8.21 7.41
C LEU A 47 -5.37 -8.11 8.94
N GLN A 48 -5.91 -7.04 9.53
CA GLN A 48 -5.91 -6.85 10.99
C GLN A 48 -6.79 -7.85 11.74
N ALA A 49 -7.85 -8.35 11.08
CA ALA A 49 -8.74 -9.36 11.60
C ALA A 49 -8.20 -10.80 11.45
N HIS A 50 -7.19 -11.01 10.60
CA HIS A 50 -6.69 -12.36 10.30
C HIS A 50 -5.84 -12.93 11.44
N PRO A 51 -6.26 -14.02 12.11
CA PRO A 51 -5.58 -14.55 13.30
C PRO A 51 -4.16 -15.08 13.00
N GLY A 52 -3.98 -15.81 11.89
CA GLY A 52 -2.67 -16.32 11.47
C GLY A 52 -1.65 -15.21 11.22
N LEU A 53 -2.03 -14.18 10.44
CA LEU A 53 -1.19 -13.00 10.23
C LEU A 53 -0.86 -12.25 11.53
N ARG A 54 -1.81 -12.11 12.47
CA ARG A 54 -1.54 -11.50 13.79
C ARG A 54 -0.52 -12.28 14.60
N ALA A 55 -0.55 -13.62 14.51
CA ALA A 55 0.45 -14.47 15.15
C ALA A 55 1.83 -14.32 14.49
N ALA A 56 1.88 -14.28 13.15
CA ALA A 56 3.12 -14.13 12.38
C ALA A 56 3.75 -12.73 12.50
N LEU A 57 2.92 -11.68 12.66
CA LEU A 57 3.35 -10.29 12.76
C LEU A 57 2.82 -9.64 14.05
N PRO A 58 3.52 -9.79 15.19
CA PRO A 58 3.11 -9.14 16.44
C PRO A 58 3.04 -7.60 16.35
N ASP A 59 3.76 -7.00 15.40
CA ASP A 59 3.75 -5.56 15.11
C ASP A 59 2.71 -5.14 14.04
N LEU A 60 1.78 -6.02 13.65
CA LEU A 60 0.80 -5.79 12.58
C LEU A 60 -0.02 -4.50 12.76
N THR A 61 -0.39 -4.14 14.00
CA THR A 61 -1.13 -2.89 14.29
C THR A 61 -0.32 -1.64 13.92
N ALA A 62 1.00 -1.68 14.12
CA ALA A 62 1.91 -0.58 13.79
C ALA A 62 2.16 -0.46 12.27
N ARG A 63 1.82 -1.51 11.51
CA ARG A 63 1.95 -1.54 10.05
C ARG A 63 0.74 -0.96 9.31
N ARG A 64 -0.25 -0.39 10.01
CA ARG A 64 -1.41 0.23 9.36
C ARG A 64 -1.02 1.54 8.67
N LYS A 65 -1.35 1.67 7.38
CA LYS A 65 -1.19 2.92 6.63
C LYS A 65 -2.48 3.74 6.61
N LEU A 66 -3.63 3.09 6.80
CA LEU A 66 -4.95 3.72 6.72
C LEU A 66 -5.13 4.93 7.64
N PRO A 67 -4.69 4.95 8.92
CA PRO A 67 -4.81 6.13 9.76
C PRO A 67 -4.02 7.34 9.22
N GLY A 68 -2.81 7.10 8.69
CA GLY A 68 -1.98 8.14 8.07
C GLY A 68 -2.63 8.69 6.81
N LEU A 69 -3.18 7.81 5.98
CA LEU A 69 -3.88 8.16 4.76
C LEU A 69 -5.15 8.98 5.01
N GLY A 70 -5.95 8.61 6.02
CA GLY A 70 -7.11 9.39 6.43
C GLY A 70 -6.74 10.75 7.05
N ALA A 71 -5.59 10.85 7.73
CA ALA A 71 -5.07 12.14 8.20
C ALA A 71 -4.62 13.04 7.04
N ASP A 72 -3.90 12.49 6.06
CA ASP A 72 -3.45 13.25 4.89
C ASP A 72 -4.63 13.76 4.04
N LEU A 73 -5.68 12.94 3.85
CA LEU A 73 -6.90 13.38 3.17
C LEU A 73 -7.59 14.52 3.91
N ARG A 74 -7.68 14.47 5.25
CA ARG A 74 -8.25 15.55 6.06
C ARG A 74 -7.44 16.83 5.95
N ASP A 75 -6.12 16.76 6.06
CA ASP A 75 -5.23 17.93 5.95
C ASP A 75 -5.35 18.58 4.56
N LEU A 76 -5.58 17.78 3.51
CA LEU A 76 -5.82 18.26 2.15
C LEU A 76 -7.25 18.74 1.89
N GLY A 77 -8.15 18.68 2.88
CA GLY A 77 -9.57 19.02 2.72
C GLY A 77 -10.32 18.09 1.77
N ALA A 78 -9.84 16.86 1.58
CA ALA A 78 -10.47 15.87 0.71
C ALA A 78 -11.34 14.89 1.52
N PRO A 79 -12.55 14.57 1.06
CA PRO A 79 -13.40 13.60 1.74
C PRO A 79 -12.83 12.19 1.62
N VAL A 80 -12.99 11.41 2.68
CA VAL A 80 -12.71 9.98 2.67
C VAL A 80 -13.69 9.29 1.70
N PRO A 81 -13.23 8.47 0.75
CA PRO A 81 -14.10 7.79 -0.20
C PRO A 81 -15.00 6.76 0.50
N ALA A 82 -16.28 6.74 0.11
CA ALA A 82 -17.24 5.74 0.57
C ALA A 82 -17.09 4.39 -0.16
N ARG A 83 -16.66 4.42 -1.43
CA ARG A 83 -16.41 3.21 -2.21
C ARG A 83 -15.17 2.49 -1.67
N ARG A 84 -15.26 1.16 -1.65
CA ARG A 84 -14.21 0.25 -1.21
C ARG A 84 -13.89 -0.71 -2.34
N ALA A 85 -12.60 -0.98 -2.54
CA ALA A 85 -12.16 -1.92 -3.56
C ALA A 85 -12.57 -3.37 -3.21
N PRO A 86 -12.84 -4.22 -4.21
CA PRO A 86 -12.71 -5.65 -4.00
C PRO A 86 -11.26 -5.97 -3.61
N ILE A 87 -11.08 -6.88 -2.66
CA ILE A 87 -9.76 -7.36 -2.23
C ILE A 87 -9.66 -8.87 -2.55
N PRO A 88 -8.44 -9.40 -2.72
CA PRO A 88 -8.23 -10.83 -2.86
C PRO A 88 -8.77 -11.60 -1.65
N ASP A 89 -9.09 -12.87 -1.84
CA ASP A 89 -9.38 -13.76 -0.73
C ASP A 89 -8.13 -13.91 0.16
N LEU A 90 -8.32 -13.85 1.48
CA LEU A 90 -7.27 -13.96 2.50
C LEU A 90 -7.55 -15.14 3.44
N ALA A 91 -8.20 -16.21 2.96
CA ALA A 91 -8.63 -17.33 3.79
C ALA A 91 -7.50 -18.02 4.57
N THR A 92 -6.27 -18.00 4.07
CA THR A 92 -5.10 -18.63 4.70
C THR A 92 -4.04 -17.60 5.10
N THR A 93 -3.17 -18.00 6.05
CA THR A 93 -2.03 -17.18 6.47
C THR A 93 -1.09 -16.86 5.30
N ALA A 94 -0.84 -17.83 4.40
CA ALA A 94 -0.02 -17.64 3.21
C ALA A 94 -0.62 -16.54 2.30
N ARG A 95 -1.94 -16.60 2.03
CA ARG A 95 -2.62 -15.55 1.25
C ARG A 95 -2.54 -14.18 1.91
N ALA A 96 -2.76 -14.12 3.23
CA ALA A 96 -2.65 -12.88 4.00
C ALA A 96 -1.23 -12.30 3.99
N LEU A 97 -0.20 -13.15 4.08
CA LEU A 97 1.22 -12.77 3.96
C LEU A 97 1.54 -12.25 2.56
N GLY A 98 1.01 -12.87 1.51
CA GLY A 98 1.15 -12.42 0.13
C GLY A 98 0.55 -11.04 -0.12
N ALA A 99 -0.65 -10.79 0.40
CA ALA A 99 -1.28 -9.48 0.32
C ALA A 99 -0.54 -8.42 1.17
N ALA A 100 -0.11 -8.78 2.38
CA ALA A 100 0.71 -7.91 3.23
C ALA A 100 2.04 -7.53 2.55
N TYR A 101 2.68 -8.47 1.83
CA TYR A 101 3.91 -8.24 1.09
C TYR A 101 3.78 -7.07 0.09
N VAL A 102 2.65 -6.96 -0.60
CA VAL A 102 2.42 -5.88 -1.57
C VAL A 102 2.35 -4.53 -0.88
N VAL A 103 1.55 -4.38 0.17
CA VAL A 103 1.36 -3.10 0.86
C VAL A 103 2.56 -2.70 1.73
N GLU A 104 3.32 -3.66 2.26
CA GLU A 104 4.57 -3.38 2.96
C GLU A 104 5.68 -2.99 1.97
N GLY A 105 5.75 -3.67 0.82
CA GLY A 105 6.72 -3.37 -0.23
C GLY A 105 6.53 -1.97 -0.84
N ALA A 106 5.28 -1.52 -0.98
CA ALA A 106 4.96 -0.18 -1.47
C ALA A 106 5.58 0.96 -0.63
N THR A 107 5.86 0.72 0.65
CA THR A 107 6.47 1.73 1.54
C THR A 107 7.92 2.07 1.18
N LEU A 108 8.63 1.19 0.45
CA LEU A 108 10.03 1.39 0.05
C LEU A 108 10.19 2.54 -0.94
N GLY A 109 9.25 2.71 -1.87
CA GLY A 109 9.25 3.79 -2.87
C GLY A 109 8.72 5.13 -2.32
N GLY A 110 7.95 5.08 -1.24
CA GLY A 110 7.23 6.24 -0.70
C GLY A 110 8.13 7.40 -0.25
N ALA A 111 9.36 7.12 0.17
CA ALA A 111 10.32 8.16 0.57
C ALA A 111 10.68 9.12 -0.58
N GLY A 112 10.82 8.61 -1.80
CA GLY A 112 11.09 9.43 -2.98
C GLY A 112 9.89 10.31 -3.35
N ILE A 113 8.69 9.73 -3.31
CA ILE A 113 7.44 10.44 -3.61
C ILE A 113 7.17 11.52 -2.55
N SER A 114 7.34 11.21 -1.26
CA SER A 114 7.21 12.15 -0.15
C SER A 114 8.16 13.35 -0.30
N ARG A 115 9.42 13.10 -0.70
CA ARG A 115 10.38 14.18 -0.98
C ARG A 115 9.92 15.06 -2.16
N HIS A 116 9.40 14.45 -3.22
CA HIS A 116 8.86 15.21 -4.35
C HIS A 116 7.67 16.08 -3.92
N VAL A 117 6.67 15.50 -3.24
CA VAL A 117 5.49 16.22 -2.75
C VAL A 117 5.89 17.44 -1.92
N ARG A 118 6.85 17.28 -0.99
CA ARG A 118 7.36 18.38 -0.16
C ARG A 118 8.07 19.48 -0.94
N ALA A 119 8.70 19.12 -2.07
CA ALA A 119 9.50 20.05 -2.86
C ALA A 119 8.69 20.77 -3.93
N THR A 120 7.60 20.18 -4.44
CA THR A 120 6.94 20.65 -5.67
C THR A 120 5.47 21.02 -5.48
N LEU A 121 4.76 20.43 -4.51
CA LEU A 121 3.34 20.73 -4.30
C LEU A 121 3.16 21.85 -3.27
N PRO A 122 2.16 22.74 -3.47
CA PRO A 122 1.89 23.82 -2.54
C PRO A 122 1.29 23.32 -1.22
N ASP A 123 1.24 24.19 -0.22
CA ASP A 123 0.54 23.90 1.03
C ASP A 123 -0.94 23.53 0.79
N PRO A 124 -1.50 22.59 1.58
CA PRO A 124 -0.88 21.92 2.72
C PRO A 124 -0.17 20.59 2.38
N ALA A 125 0.08 20.26 1.10
CA ALA A 125 0.62 18.95 0.70
C ALA A 125 1.95 18.55 1.35
N PRO A 126 2.93 19.45 1.60
CA PRO A 126 4.17 19.08 2.28
C PRO A 126 3.97 18.45 3.67
N GLN A 127 2.85 18.76 4.33
CA GLN A 127 2.49 18.21 5.65
C GLN A 127 1.67 16.92 5.57
N ALA A 128 1.05 16.65 4.41
CA ALA A 128 0.13 15.54 4.19
C ALA A 128 0.85 14.35 3.53
N VAL A 129 1.93 13.84 4.13
CA VAL A 129 2.77 12.76 3.58
C VAL A 129 2.88 11.52 4.49
N ARG A 130 2.01 11.39 5.48
CA ARG A 130 2.04 10.28 6.46
C ARG A 130 1.83 8.93 5.79
N PHE A 131 1.00 8.85 4.76
CA PHE A 131 0.81 7.64 3.96
C PHE A 131 2.07 7.25 3.16
N LEU A 132 2.76 8.24 2.58
CA LEU A 132 3.96 8.01 1.78
C LEU A 132 5.19 7.66 2.63
N ALA A 133 5.20 8.06 3.90
CA ALA A 133 6.28 7.78 4.83
C ALA A 133 5.75 7.27 6.18
N PRO A 134 5.05 6.11 6.21
CA PRO A 134 4.32 5.66 7.39
C PRO A 134 5.23 5.29 8.55
N TYR A 135 6.49 4.93 8.24
CA TYR A 135 7.50 4.54 9.23
C TYR A 135 8.62 5.58 9.39
N GLY A 136 8.56 6.71 8.66
CA GLY A 136 9.65 7.67 8.60
C GLY A 136 11.00 6.99 8.30
N GLY A 137 12.00 7.19 9.17
CA GLY A 137 13.33 6.58 9.03
C GLY A 137 13.37 5.05 9.27
N GLN A 138 12.27 4.43 9.68
CA GLN A 138 12.21 3.00 10.01
C GLN A 138 11.76 2.09 8.87
N THR A 139 11.57 2.61 7.64
CA THR A 139 11.12 1.79 6.50
C THR A 139 12.02 0.57 6.25
N GLY A 140 13.34 0.75 6.22
CA GLY A 140 14.28 -0.37 6.03
C GLY A 140 14.19 -1.43 7.13
N PRO A 141 14.30 -1.06 8.42
CA PRO A 141 14.08 -1.98 9.54
C PRO A 141 12.72 -2.69 9.53
N MET A 142 11.62 -1.96 9.27
CA MET A 142 10.26 -2.52 9.19
C MET A 142 10.11 -3.54 8.06
N TRP A 143 10.71 -3.25 6.90
CA TRP A 143 10.75 -4.17 5.77
C TRP A 143 11.54 -5.43 6.09
N ARG A 144 12.73 -5.31 6.70
CA ARG A 144 13.51 -6.50 7.10
C ARG A 144 12.76 -7.38 8.09
N ARG A 145 12.14 -6.80 9.12
CA ARG A 145 11.30 -7.53 10.09
C ARG A 145 10.13 -8.25 9.41
N PHE A 146 9.52 -7.61 8.41
CA PHE A 146 8.48 -8.26 7.63
C PHE A 146 9.02 -9.45 6.83
N GLN A 147 10.18 -9.30 6.18
CA GLN A 147 10.81 -10.39 5.43
C GLN A 147 11.20 -11.57 6.33
N GLU A 148 11.68 -11.29 7.55
CA GLU A 148 11.98 -12.32 8.56
C GLU A 148 10.72 -13.08 8.97
N ALA A 149 9.63 -12.37 9.28
CA ALA A 149 8.35 -12.99 9.63
C ALA A 149 7.77 -13.81 8.47
N LEU A 150 7.83 -13.27 7.25
CA LEU A 150 7.41 -13.97 6.03
C LEU A 150 8.21 -15.27 5.85
N ALA A 151 9.54 -15.22 5.95
CA ALA A 151 10.37 -16.41 5.83
C ALA A 151 10.13 -17.46 6.93
N ALA A 152 9.67 -17.03 8.11
CA ALA A 152 9.42 -17.92 9.24
C ALA A 152 8.00 -18.53 9.27
N HIS A 153 7.03 -17.92 8.58
CA HIS A 153 5.60 -18.26 8.68
C HIS A 153 4.92 -18.54 7.32
N ASP A 154 5.66 -18.48 6.22
CA ASP A 154 5.17 -18.84 4.90
C ASP A 154 5.24 -20.37 4.71
N ASP A 155 4.15 -21.04 5.05
CA ASP A 155 4.00 -22.49 4.94
C ASP A 155 3.59 -22.95 3.52
N ASP A 156 3.11 -22.04 2.67
CA ASP A 156 2.75 -22.29 1.27
C ASP A 156 3.21 -21.14 0.36
N PRO A 157 4.47 -21.20 -0.11
CA PRO A 157 5.05 -20.11 -0.90
C PRO A 157 4.36 -19.87 -2.25
N ASP A 158 3.72 -20.89 -2.83
CA ASP A 158 3.00 -20.75 -4.09
C ASP A 158 1.68 -19.98 -3.88
N GLU A 159 0.96 -20.31 -2.81
CA GLU A 159 -0.24 -19.57 -2.41
C GLU A 159 0.08 -18.12 -2.03
N THR A 160 1.19 -17.90 -1.32
CA THR A 160 1.69 -16.55 -0.99
C THR A 160 2.03 -15.75 -2.26
N VAL A 161 2.66 -16.36 -3.27
CA VAL A 161 2.92 -15.71 -4.56
C VAL A 161 1.63 -15.40 -5.31
N GLY A 162 0.70 -16.34 -5.37
CA GLY A 162 -0.60 -16.15 -6.01
C GLY A 162 -1.36 -14.97 -5.41
N ALA A 163 -1.50 -14.93 -4.10
CA ALA A 163 -2.17 -13.83 -3.41
C ALA A 163 -1.47 -12.49 -3.60
N ALA A 164 -0.14 -12.44 -3.64
CA ALA A 164 0.58 -11.20 -3.95
C ALA A 164 0.28 -10.70 -5.38
N GLN A 165 0.23 -11.61 -6.37
CA GLN A 165 -0.12 -11.27 -7.75
C GLN A 165 -1.57 -10.79 -7.87
N GLU A 166 -2.51 -11.49 -7.22
CA GLU A 166 -3.91 -11.08 -7.14
C GLU A 166 -4.07 -9.72 -6.46
N THR A 167 -3.29 -9.42 -5.41
CA THR A 167 -3.30 -8.12 -4.74
C THR A 167 -2.83 -7.00 -5.66
N PHE A 168 -1.78 -7.22 -6.45
CA PHE A 168 -1.37 -6.26 -7.48
C PHE A 168 -2.45 -6.04 -8.54
N ALA A 169 -3.08 -7.12 -9.02
CA ALA A 169 -4.14 -7.04 -10.02
C ALA A 169 -5.36 -6.27 -9.49
N ALA A 170 -5.82 -6.60 -8.27
CA ALA A 170 -6.94 -5.92 -7.63
C ALA A 170 -6.65 -4.43 -7.40
N LEU A 171 -5.43 -4.08 -7.00
CA LEU A 171 -5.02 -2.68 -6.84
C LEU A 171 -5.01 -1.94 -8.19
N GLU A 172 -4.48 -2.57 -9.23
CA GLU A 172 -4.44 -2.00 -10.57
C GLU A 172 -5.85 -1.76 -11.13
N ASP A 173 -6.72 -2.78 -11.11
CA ASP A 173 -8.10 -2.70 -11.58
C ASP A 173 -8.91 -1.65 -10.81
N TRP A 174 -8.68 -1.55 -9.50
CA TRP A 174 -9.30 -0.53 -8.66
C TRP A 174 -8.86 0.88 -9.05
N LEU A 175 -7.55 1.12 -9.17
CA LEU A 175 -7.03 2.44 -9.52
C LEU A 175 -7.37 2.85 -10.95
N GLU A 176 -7.52 1.90 -11.87
CA GLU A 176 -8.09 2.13 -13.20
C GLU A 176 -9.54 2.61 -13.10
N THR A 177 -10.36 1.89 -12.33
CA THR A 177 -11.79 2.21 -12.14
C THR A 177 -11.99 3.57 -11.47
N GLU A 178 -11.08 3.97 -10.59
CA GLU A 178 -11.07 5.30 -9.95
C GLU A 178 -10.45 6.40 -10.84
N GLY A 179 -9.98 6.07 -12.05
CA GLY A 179 -9.37 7.03 -12.98
C GLY A 179 -8.01 7.57 -12.51
N VAL A 180 -7.31 6.84 -11.63
CA VAL A 180 -6.00 7.24 -11.09
C VAL A 180 -4.87 6.83 -12.03
N LEU A 181 -5.00 5.69 -12.71
CA LEU A 181 -3.99 5.20 -13.66
C LEU A 181 -4.06 5.96 -14.98
N ARG A 182 -2.91 6.03 -15.67
CA ARG A 182 -2.74 6.63 -17.00
C ARG A 182 -2.20 5.63 -18.01
#